data_AF-A0A7U6KPE1-F1
#
_entry.id   AF-A0A7U6KPE1-F1
#
_cell.length_a   1.000
_cell.length_b   1.000
_cell.length_c   1.000
_cell.angle_alpha   90.00
_cell.angle_beta   90.00
_cell.angle_gamma   90.00
#
_symmetry.space_group_name_H-M   'P 1'
#
loop_
_entity.id
_entity.type
_entity.pdbx_description
1 polymer ?
#
loop_
_entity_poly.entity_id
_entity_poly.type
_entity_poly.pdbx_seq_one_letter_code
_entity_poly.pdbx_strand_id
1 'polypeptide(L)'
;MFLEGQSAEVANKLFETVEECLDILCNDNGWELDKEHKNCIRIRGFMPQGQPKAHFDIPLYALPNEMFDDLTDASVKQDSSTVSKEEASYDSIQESRSFDFSEDVDPNNLSLFFNESTFSGTTLSANLSYSPSYDSMITEDSSKANAKNIKKRSKIKNVSLIQRDEDEWLVSDCEKVREWFLAECEKYPNTGQQLRAVIRYLKSWRDYNQYQKAPSSVSLMIIATEHYQHLQQRDDRALFEILLNLEHALKNDIKCKYIEGHSTEDFNRANNEQREENAELASELCSGFDRVLHKSQNENTCLNILESLFGERIPSNRPDLVTINVDTKASVATVVDNAPVQVAAESASIKPQIGG
;
A
#
# COMPACT_ATOMS: atom_id res chain seq x y z
N MET A 1 26.56 21.23 -21.86
CA MET A 1 27.53 20.14 -22.05
C MET A 1 27.61 19.43 -20.70
N PHE A 2 26.72 18.47 -20.44
CA PHE A 2 26.52 17.83 -19.13
C PHE A 2 26.66 16.29 -19.24
N LEU A 3 27.46 15.82 -20.20
CA LEU A 3 27.55 14.41 -20.61
C LEU A 3 29.01 13.95 -20.76
N GLU A 4 29.91 14.38 -19.88
CA GLU A 4 31.22 13.73 -19.74
C GLU A 4 31.16 12.84 -18.50
N GLY A 5 31.12 11.52 -18.69
CA GLY A 5 31.26 10.54 -17.60
C GLY A 5 30.09 9.60 -17.34
N GLN A 6 29.01 9.63 -18.14
CA GLN A 6 28.02 8.54 -18.15
C GLN A 6 28.54 7.45 -19.09
N SER A 7 29.02 6.34 -18.52
CA SER A 7 29.40 5.14 -19.26
C SER A 7 29.15 3.91 -18.39
N ALA A 8 29.06 2.74 -19.03
CA ALA A 8 28.96 1.47 -18.32
C ALA A 8 30.15 1.26 -17.38
N GLU A 9 31.35 1.70 -17.77
CA GLU A 9 32.57 1.61 -16.95
C GLU A 9 32.44 2.41 -15.64
N VAL A 10 31.94 3.65 -15.73
CA VAL A 10 31.71 4.49 -14.54
C VAL A 10 30.59 3.91 -13.67
N ALA A 11 29.51 3.44 -14.28
CA ALA A 11 28.42 2.78 -13.56
C ALA A 11 28.91 1.57 -12.76
N ASN A 12 29.62 0.66 -13.42
CA ASN A 12 30.14 -0.56 -12.79
C ASN A 12 31.12 -0.24 -11.67
N LYS A 13 32.02 0.73 -11.87
CA LYS A 13 32.94 1.18 -10.82
C LYS A 13 32.21 1.75 -9.59
N LEU A 14 31.12 2.49 -9.79
CA LEU A 14 30.30 3.00 -8.68
C LEU A 14 29.60 1.85 -7.94
N PHE A 15 29.03 0.88 -8.67
CA PHE A 15 28.47 -0.32 -8.06
C PHE A 15 29.51 -1.10 -7.25
N GLU A 16 30.68 -1.39 -7.84
CA GLU A 16 31.79 -2.07 -7.16
C GLU A 16 32.21 -1.35 -5.87
N THR A 17 32.35 -0.03 -5.92
CA THR A 17 32.72 0.76 -4.73
C THR A 17 31.69 0.64 -3.61
N VAL A 18 30.40 0.75 -3.94
CA VAL A 18 29.33 0.63 -2.94
C VAL A 18 29.23 -0.80 -2.41
N GLU A 19 29.39 -1.80 -3.28
CA GLU A 19 29.41 -3.21 -2.89
C GLU A 19 30.55 -3.54 -1.95
N GLU A 20 31.77 -3.03 -2.18
CA GLU A 20 32.90 -3.23 -1.26
C GLU A 20 32.58 -2.70 0.15
N CYS A 21 31.91 -1.55 0.24
CA CYS A 21 31.46 -1.02 1.53
C CYS A 21 30.37 -1.89 2.17
N LEU A 22 29.40 -2.35 1.38
CA LEU A 22 28.29 -3.18 1.87
C LEU A 22 28.72 -4.60 2.21
N ASP A 23 29.74 -5.14 1.54
CA ASP A 23 30.30 -6.47 1.81
C ASP A 23 30.88 -6.54 3.22
N ILE A 24 31.52 -5.46 3.70
CA ILE A 24 32.00 -5.38 5.11
C ILE A 24 30.81 -5.52 6.07
N LEU A 25 29.77 -4.70 5.88
CA LEU A 25 28.56 -4.73 6.71
C LEU A 25 27.86 -6.09 6.65
N CYS A 26 27.74 -6.69 5.46
CA CYS A 26 27.07 -7.96 5.28
C CYS A 26 27.83 -9.10 5.95
N ASN A 27 29.16 -9.15 5.80
CA ASN A 27 30.01 -10.16 6.43
C ASN A 27 29.93 -10.10 7.96
N ASP A 28 29.99 -8.91 8.54
CA ASP A 28 29.92 -8.72 10.00
C ASP A 28 28.59 -9.19 10.59
N ASN A 29 27.50 -9.10 9.82
CA ASN A 29 26.14 -9.46 10.26
C ASN A 29 25.65 -10.82 9.72
N GLY A 30 26.46 -11.54 8.95
CA GLY A 30 26.05 -12.79 8.29
C GLY A 30 24.93 -12.60 7.25
N TRP A 31 24.85 -11.43 6.64
CA TRP A 31 23.91 -11.09 5.57
C TRP A 31 24.49 -11.44 4.20
N GLU A 32 23.62 -11.47 3.19
CA GLU A 32 23.97 -11.82 1.82
C GLU A 32 23.82 -10.61 0.89
N LEU A 33 24.84 -10.37 0.07
CA LEU A 33 24.82 -9.33 -0.96
C LEU A 33 24.54 -9.96 -2.34
N ASP A 34 23.39 -9.59 -2.92
CA ASP A 34 22.93 -10.00 -4.24
C ASP A 34 23.21 -8.87 -5.26
N LYS A 35 24.03 -9.20 -6.25
CA LYS A 35 24.57 -8.30 -7.28
C LYS A 35 23.94 -8.54 -8.66
N GLU A 36 22.99 -9.46 -8.78
CA GLU A 36 22.40 -9.85 -10.08
C GLU A 36 21.45 -8.80 -10.65
N HIS A 37 20.94 -7.90 -9.79
CA HIS A 37 19.98 -6.88 -10.21
C HIS A 37 20.67 -5.70 -10.91
N LYS A 38 20.28 -5.46 -12.16
CA LYS A 38 20.77 -4.34 -12.98
C LYS A 38 20.53 -2.95 -12.38
N ASN A 39 19.42 -2.76 -11.65
CA ASN A 39 18.97 -1.44 -11.19
C ASN A 39 19.34 -1.12 -9.73
N CYS A 40 19.84 -2.10 -8.96
CA CYS A 40 20.13 -1.92 -7.54
C CYS A 40 21.07 -3.01 -7.01
N ILE A 41 21.66 -2.74 -5.85
CA ILE A 41 22.31 -3.75 -5.02
C ILE A 41 21.27 -4.26 -4.03
N ARG A 42 21.18 -5.58 -3.83
CA ARG A 42 20.18 -6.17 -2.93
C ARG A 42 20.83 -6.85 -1.74
N ILE A 43 20.39 -6.52 -0.53
CA ILE A 43 20.82 -7.20 0.70
C ILE A 43 19.73 -8.16 1.15
N ARG A 44 20.11 -9.38 1.55
CA ARG A 44 19.23 -10.45 2.05
C ARG A 44 19.84 -11.12 3.28
N GLY A 45 19.18 -12.15 3.82
CA GLY A 45 19.77 -13.01 4.86
C GLY A 45 19.66 -12.49 6.30
N PHE A 46 19.09 -11.31 6.52
CA PHE A 46 18.88 -10.74 7.86
C PHE A 46 17.60 -11.23 8.56
N MET A 47 16.75 -12.01 7.88
CA MET A 47 15.56 -12.62 8.47
C MET A 47 15.85 -14.03 8.98
N PRO A 48 15.30 -14.45 10.13
CA PRO A 48 15.45 -15.81 10.65
C PRO A 48 14.93 -16.89 9.69
N GLN A 49 15.49 -18.09 9.78
CA GLN A 49 15.01 -19.24 9.00
C GLN A 49 13.52 -19.51 9.29
N GLY A 50 12.75 -19.74 8.24
CA GLY A 50 11.30 -19.96 8.33
C GLY A 50 10.44 -18.69 8.33
N GLN A 51 11.04 -17.50 8.32
CA GLN A 51 10.32 -16.23 8.12
C GLN A 51 10.28 -15.83 6.63
N PRO A 52 9.30 -15.00 6.21
CA PRO A 52 9.28 -14.43 4.87
C PRO A 52 10.61 -13.72 4.57
N LYS A 53 11.20 -14.01 3.42
CA LYS A 53 12.47 -13.40 3.00
C LYS A 53 12.26 -11.90 2.76
N ALA A 54 12.79 -11.07 3.65
CA ALA A 54 12.92 -9.65 3.41
C ALA A 54 14.22 -9.34 2.67
N HIS A 55 14.24 -8.22 1.96
CA HIS A 55 15.42 -7.71 1.28
C HIS A 55 15.43 -6.19 1.27
N PHE A 56 16.61 -5.60 1.19
CA PHE A 56 16.80 -4.16 0.95
C PHE A 56 17.31 -3.94 -0.46
N ASP A 57 16.63 -3.11 -1.23
CA ASP A 57 17.09 -2.66 -2.55
C ASP A 57 17.75 -1.30 -2.42
N ILE A 58 19.00 -1.20 -2.88
CA ILE A 58 19.82 0.01 -2.84
C ILE A 58 20.05 0.46 -4.29
N PRO A 59 19.17 1.30 -4.85
CA PRO A 59 19.39 1.93 -6.14
C PRO A 59 20.46 3.01 -6.04
N LEU A 60 21.26 3.17 -7.09
CA LEU A 60 22.25 4.23 -7.20
C LEU A 60 21.73 5.34 -8.11
N TYR A 61 21.80 6.59 -7.66
CA TYR A 61 21.34 7.75 -8.41
C TYR A 61 22.46 8.76 -8.61
N ALA A 62 22.50 9.36 -9.79
CA ALA A 62 23.34 10.50 -10.09
C ALA A 62 22.52 11.79 -10.09
N LEU A 63 23.13 12.83 -9.51
CA LEU A 63 22.55 14.16 -9.36
C LEU A 63 23.56 15.21 -9.85
N PRO A 64 23.13 16.34 -10.42
CA PRO A 64 24.03 17.43 -10.72
C PRO A 64 24.65 18.01 -9.44
N ASN A 65 25.92 18.38 -9.47
CA ASN A 65 26.66 18.91 -8.31
C ASN A 65 25.97 20.13 -7.68
N GLU A 66 25.40 21.03 -8.49
CA GLU A 66 24.67 22.21 -8.04
C GLU A 66 23.45 21.86 -7.15
N MET A 67 22.96 20.62 -7.23
CA MET A 67 21.84 20.12 -6.42
C MET A 67 22.29 19.40 -5.15
N PHE A 68 23.55 19.01 -5.06
CA PHE A 68 24.10 18.36 -3.88
C PHE A 68 24.20 19.34 -2.71
N ASP A 69 24.58 20.58 -3.00
CA ASP A 69 24.65 21.67 -2.01
C ASP A 69 23.27 21.97 -1.38
N ASP A 70 22.19 21.80 -2.15
CA ASP A 70 20.82 21.97 -1.65
C ASP A 70 20.38 20.83 -0.71
N LEU A 71 20.91 19.61 -0.89
CA LEU A 71 20.58 18.43 -0.07
C LEU A 71 21.26 18.46 1.30
N THR A 72 22.52 18.91 1.33
CA THR A 72 23.29 19.06 2.58
C THR A 72 22.72 20.17 3.46
N ASP A 73 22.33 21.29 2.86
CA ASP A 73 21.73 22.42 3.57
C ASP A 73 20.37 22.09 4.21
N ALA A 74 19.59 21.17 3.62
CA ALA A 74 18.32 20.72 4.18
C ALA A 74 18.52 19.83 5.42
N SER A 75 19.52 18.95 5.39
CA SER A 75 19.83 18.03 6.50
C SER A 75 20.43 18.79 7.70
N VAL A 76 21.34 19.75 7.43
CA VAL A 76 21.98 20.58 8.47
C VAL A 76 20.98 21.53 9.15
N LYS A 77 19.95 22.02 8.44
CA LYS A 77 18.94 22.91 9.01
C LYS A 77 17.91 22.18 9.88
N GLN A 78 17.67 20.88 9.67
CA GLN A 78 16.80 20.10 10.58
C GLN A 78 17.45 19.86 11.95
N ASP A 79 18.79 19.71 12.01
CA ASP A 79 19.51 19.53 13.27
C ASP A 79 19.80 20.86 14.01
N SER A 80 19.81 21.99 13.31
CA SER A 80 20.16 23.30 13.90
C SER A 80 19.15 23.92 14.88
N SER A 81 18.06 23.24 15.25
CA SER A 81 17.14 23.76 16.28
C SER A 81 17.65 23.55 17.71
N THR A 82 18.77 22.85 17.89
CA THR A 82 19.50 22.83 19.16
C THR A 82 21.00 22.68 18.90
N VAL A 83 21.78 23.47 19.64
CA VAL A 83 23.25 23.47 19.78
C VAL A 83 23.99 24.49 18.92
N SER A 84 24.50 25.47 19.64
CA SER A 84 25.43 26.53 19.27
C SER A 84 26.65 25.99 18.54
N LYS A 85 27.12 26.78 17.58
CA LYS A 85 28.42 26.67 16.92
C LYS A 85 29.54 26.30 17.89
N GLU A 86 30.20 25.17 17.66
CA GLU A 86 31.62 24.98 17.91
C GLU A 86 32.11 23.83 17.03
N GLU A 87 33.22 24.08 16.32
CA GLU A 87 33.93 23.11 15.50
C GLU A 87 34.48 22.00 16.40
N ALA A 88 34.02 20.77 16.23
CA ALA A 88 34.55 19.62 16.98
C ALA A 88 34.75 18.40 16.08
N SER A 89 35.94 17.81 16.27
CA SER A 89 36.55 16.69 15.55
C SER A 89 35.69 15.41 15.51
N TYR A 90 35.88 14.64 14.44
CA TYR A 90 35.13 13.44 14.06
C TYR A 90 35.21 12.28 15.07
N ASP A 91 36.17 12.30 16.00
CA ASP A 91 36.42 11.19 16.95
C ASP A 91 35.47 11.14 18.16
N SER A 92 34.75 12.21 18.49
CA SER A 92 33.89 12.24 19.69
C SER A 92 32.45 11.73 19.47
N ILE A 93 32.06 11.37 18.25
CA ILE A 93 30.67 10.93 17.94
C ILE A 93 30.44 9.44 18.26
N GLN A 94 31.50 8.66 18.52
CA GLN A 94 31.38 7.22 18.77
C GLN A 94 30.86 6.86 20.17
N GLU A 95 31.05 7.70 21.20
CA GLU A 95 30.70 7.31 22.58
C GLU A 95 29.23 7.59 22.98
N SER A 96 28.45 8.37 22.23
CA SER A 96 27.08 8.74 22.62
C SER A 96 25.97 7.99 21.88
N ARG A 97 26.30 6.96 21.09
CA ARG A 97 25.30 6.16 20.34
C ARG A 97 25.46 4.67 20.61
N SER A 98 25.26 4.25 21.85
CA SER A 98 24.79 2.89 22.10
C SER A 98 23.29 2.86 21.76
N PHE A 99 22.96 2.51 20.51
CA PHE A 99 21.59 2.15 20.14
C PHE A 99 21.29 0.78 20.75
N ASP A 100 20.60 0.78 21.89
CA ASP A 100 20.08 -0.43 22.51
C ASP A 100 18.90 -0.95 21.66
N PHE A 101 19.08 -2.10 21.01
CA PHE A 101 18.10 -2.73 20.13
C PHE A 101 17.14 -3.68 20.90
N SER A 102 17.08 -3.57 22.23
CA SER A 102 16.43 -4.53 23.11
C SER A 102 14.95 -4.24 23.44
N GLU A 103 14.39 -3.09 23.07
CA GLU A 103 12.99 -2.77 23.39
C GLU A 103 12.18 -2.49 22.11
N ASP A 104 10.97 -3.04 22.07
CA ASP A 104 9.91 -2.86 21.07
C ASP A 104 9.84 -3.80 19.86
N VAL A 105 9.82 -5.11 20.12
CA VAL A 105 9.16 -6.08 19.22
C VAL A 105 7.95 -6.71 19.91
N ASP A 106 6.96 -5.89 20.27
CA ASP A 106 5.60 -6.40 20.55
C ASP A 106 4.80 -6.38 19.23
N PRO A 107 4.42 -7.54 18.67
CA PRO A 107 3.65 -7.63 17.42
C PRO A 107 2.28 -6.92 17.48
N ASN A 108 1.76 -6.58 18.67
CA ASN A 108 0.53 -5.79 18.80
C ASN A 108 0.71 -4.32 18.36
N ASN A 109 1.94 -3.80 18.35
CA ASN A 109 2.23 -2.39 18.02
C ASN A 109 2.23 -2.12 16.49
N LEU A 110 2.35 -3.16 15.65
CA LEU A 110 2.28 -3.02 14.20
C LEU A 110 0.86 -2.66 13.72
N SER A 111 -0.18 -3.10 14.41
CA SER A 111 -1.58 -2.78 14.07
C SER A 111 -1.89 -1.29 14.24
N LEU A 112 -1.33 -0.66 15.28
CA LEU A 112 -1.38 0.77 15.53
C LEU A 112 -0.56 1.57 14.51
N PHE A 113 0.53 0.99 13.99
CA PHE A 113 1.37 1.62 12.96
C PHE A 113 0.72 1.63 11.57
N PHE A 114 -0.11 0.63 11.25
CA PHE A 114 -0.83 0.55 9.97
C PHE A 114 -2.28 1.10 10.02
N ASN A 115 -2.74 1.52 11.19
CA ASN A 115 -4.09 2.03 11.44
C ASN A 115 -5.17 1.13 10.80
N GLU A 116 -5.09 -0.17 11.08
CA GLU A 116 -6.13 -1.12 10.70
C GLU A 116 -7.36 -0.92 11.58
N SER A 117 -8.54 -0.90 10.95
CA SER A 117 -9.83 -0.81 11.63
C SER A 117 -9.96 -1.94 12.65
N THR A 118 -9.85 -1.62 13.93
CA THR A 118 -10.18 -2.56 15.01
C THR A 118 -11.68 -2.81 15.01
N PHE A 119 -12.10 -3.92 14.41
CA PHE A 119 -13.42 -4.47 14.67
C PHE A 119 -13.42 -5.03 16.09
N SER A 120 -13.91 -4.26 17.07
CA SER A 120 -14.19 -4.77 18.42
C SER A 120 -15.68 -4.63 18.73
N GLY A 121 -16.37 -5.77 18.66
CA GLY A 121 -17.67 -5.93 19.29
C GLY A 121 -17.47 -6.30 20.76
N THR A 122 -17.27 -5.32 21.65
CA THR A 122 -17.75 -5.33 23.04
C THR A 122 -17.34 -4.05 23.78
N THR A 123 -18.31 -3.46 24.46
CA THR A 123 -18.15 -2.33 25.37
C THR A 123 -17.29 -2.71 26.58
N LEU A 124 -16.18 -2.00 26.81
CA LEU A 124 -15.66 -1.69 28.15
C LEU A 124 -14.56 -0.62 28.08
N SER A 125 -14.74 0.40 28.90
CA SER A 125 -13.83 1.53 29.11
C SER A 125 -12.51 1.09 29.73
N ALA A 126 -11.39 1.43 29.11
CA ALA A 126 -10.09 1.50 29.79
C ALA A 126 -9.28 2.68 29.25
N ASN A 127 -8.93 3.59 30.16
CA ASN A 127 -8.02 4.70 29.92
C ASN A 127 -6.64 4.14 29.57
N LEU A 128 -6.10 4.48 28.40
CA LEU A 128 -4.73 4.18 28.01
C LEU A 128 -3.97 5.47 27.72
N SER A 129 -2.89 5.67 28.47
CA SER A 129 -1.93 6.76 28.34
C SER A 129 -1.19 6.67 27.00
N TYR A 130 -1.32 7.76 26.25
CA TYR A 130 -0.78 8.00 24.92
C TYR A 130 0.74 8.16 24.93
N SER A 131 1.44 7.35 24.13
CA SER A 131 2.82 7.57 23.69
C SER A 131 2.77 7.98 22.21
N PRO A 132 3.29 9.15 21.79
CA PRO A 132 3.15 9.63 20.42
C PRO A 132 4.21 9.02 19.49
N SER A 133 3.75 8.37 18.41
CA SER A 133 4.55 8.13 17.20
C SER A 133 4.55 9.36 16.29
N TYR A 134 5.61 9.49 15.49
CA TYR A 134 6.04 10.63 14.67
C TYR A 134 4.98 11.22 13.70
N ASP A 135 3.89 10.49 13.44
CA ASP A 135 2.84 10.89 12.49
C ASP A 135 1.60 11.55 13.13
N SER A 136 1.54 11.65 14.47
CA SER A 136 0.35 12.18 15.19
C SER A 136 0.49 13.61 15.74
N MET A 137 1.53 14.37 15.39
CA MET A 137 1.68 15.78 15.79
C MET A 137 0.93 16.79 14.88
N ILE A 138 -0.26 16.43 14.39
CA ILE A 138 -1.18 17.41 13.80
C ILE A 138 -2.56 17.22 14.45
N THR A 139 -2.70 17.72 15.68
CA THR A 139 -4.01 17.87 16.32
C THR A 139 -4.77 19.06 15.71
N GLU A 140 -6.09 18.86 15.55
CA GLU A 140 -7.06 19.63 14.74
C GLU A 140 -7.32 21.10 15.13
N ASP A 141 -6.54 21.74 16.02
CA ASP A 141 -6.78 23.14 16.40
C ASP A 141 -5.87 24.18 15.71
N SER A 142 -5.16 23.77 14.65
CA SER A 142 -4.21 24.62 13.91
C SER A 142 -4.60 24.88 12.45
N SER A 143 -5.86 24.58 12.07
CA SER A 143 -6.41 24.65 10.70
C SER A 143 -6.42 26.06 10.05
N LYS A 144 -5.79 27.06 10.66
CA LYS A 144 -5.54 28.39 10.05
C LYS A 144 -4.09 28.88 10.12
N ALA A 145 -3.14 28.11 10.67
CA ALA A 145 -1.74 28.53 10.78
C ALA A 145 -0.74 27.69 9.97
N ASN A 146 -1.07 26.44 9.60
CA ASN A 146 -0.10 25.52 8.99
C ASN A 146 -0.12 25.42 7.44
N ALA A 147 -0.96 26.20 6.76
CA ALA A 147 -0.94 26.30 5.29
C ALA A 147 0.28 27.05 4.72
N LYS A 148 1.26 27.43 5.56
CA LYS A 148 2.41 28.28 5.16
C LYS A 148 3.80 27.69 5.40
N ASN A 149 3.94 26.45 5.88
CA ASN A 149 5.27 25.89 6.20
C ASN A 149 5.56 24.49 5.63
N ILE A 150 4.94 24.11 4.51
CA ILE A 150 5.62 23.19 3.57
C ILE A 150 6.63 24.06 2.82
N LYS A 151 7.79 24.30 3.42
CA LYS A 151 8.91 24.93 2.71
C LYS A 151 9.28 24.03 1.55
N LYS A 152 8.96 24.51 0.35
CA LYS A 152 9.37 24.04 -0.97
C LYS A 152 10.79 23.44 -0.87
N ARG A 153 10.91 22.11 -0.80
CA ARG A 153 12.17 21.43 -1.18
C ARG A 153 12.51 21.99 -2.57
N SER A 154 13.74 22.46 -2.79
CA SER A 154 14.16 22.78 -4.14
C SER A 154 13.87 21.54 -4.99
N LYS A 155 13.08 21.71 -6.05
CA LYS A 155 12.66 20.58 -6.91
C LYS A 155 13.94 19.93 -7.40
N ILE A 156 14.24 18.72 -6.94
CA ILE A 156 15.34 17.93 -7.48
C ILE A 156 15.02 17.69 -8.96
N LYS A 157 15.97 18.00 -9.85
CA LYS A 157 15.81 17.90 -11.29
C LYS A 157 16.94 17.06 -11.84
N ASN A 158 16.67 16.31 -12.91
CA ASN A 158 17.67 15.49 -13.60
C ASN A 158 18.27 14.41 -12.70
N VAL A 159 17.41 13.68 -11.98
CA VAL A 159 17.79 12.46 -11.28
C VAL A 159 17.93 11.33 -12.30
N SER A 160 19.12 10.73 -12.38
CA SER A 160 19.38 9.58 -13.24
C SER A 160 19.65 8.35 -12.39
N LEU A 161 18.87 7.28 -12.60
CA LEU A 161 19.14 5.96 -12.06
C LEU A 161 20.32 5.35 -12.81
N ILE A 162 21.35 4.99 -12.06
CA ILE A 162 22.53 4.29 -12.58
C ILE A 162 22.16 2.82 -12.74
N GLN A 163 22.41 2.27 -13.93
CA GLN A 163 22.16 0.88 -14.26
C GLN A 163 23.48 0.18 -14.56
N ARG A 164 23.63 -1.06 -14.09
CA ARG A 164 24.79 -1.90 -14.41
C ARG A 164 24.89 -2.13 -15.92
N ASP A 165 26.12 -2.12 -16.42
CA ASP A 165 26.45 -2.46 -17.81
C ASP A 165 25.76 -1.61 -18.89
N GLU A 166 25.22 -0.43 -18.53
CA GLU A 166 24.56 0.48 -19.46
C GLU A 166 25.37 1.75 -19.67
N ASP A 167 25.53 2.12 -20.94
CA ASP A 167 26.23 3.34 -21.34
C ASP A 167 25.39 4.61 -21.15
N GLU A 168 24.07 4.47 -21.01
CA GLU A 168 23.15 5.56 -20.74
C GLU A 168 22.41 5.32 -19.41
N TRP A 169 22.44 6.32 -18.52
CA TRP A 169 21.73 6.23 -17.26
C TRP A 169 20.25 6.61 -17.44
N LEU A 170 19.37 5.81 -16.85
CA LEU A 170 17.94 5.98 -16.98
C LEU A 170 17.48 7.23 -16.22
N VAL A 171 16.96 8.24 -16.92
CA VAL A 171 16.31 9.38 -16.28
C VAL A 171 15.01 8.88 -15.62
N SER A 172 15.07 8.64 -14.32
CA SER A 172 13.96 8.10 -13.53
C SER A 172 14.03 8.67 -12.13
N ASP A 173 13.04 9.48 -11.80
CA ASP A 173 12.88 10.10 -10.49
C ASP A 173 11.75 9.39 -9.74
N CYS A 174 12.12 8.54 -8.78
CA CYS A 174 11.16 7.76 -7.99
C CYS A 174 10.24 8.66 -7.13
N GLU A 175 10.66 9.89 -6.84
CA GLU A 175 9.82 10.86 -6.14
C GLU A 175 8.61 11.25 -6.97
N LYS A 176 8.66 11.17 -8.31
CA LYS A 176 7.51 11.51 -9.17
C LYS A 176 6.36 10.54 -9.02
N VAL A 177 6.66 9.25 -8.88
CA VAL A 177 5.65 8.23 -8.58
C VAL A 177 5.08 8.45 -7.17
N ARG A 178 5.93 8.80 -6.20
CA ARG A 178 5.50 9.10 -4.82
C ARG A 178 4.60 10.33 -4.76
N GLU A 179 5.02 11.44 -5.36
CA GLU A 179 4.28 12.70 -5.43
C GLU A 179 2.91 12.50 -6.09
N TRP A 180 2.89 11.81 -7.24
CA TRP A 180 1.65 11.46 -7.93
C TRP A 180 0.71 10.65 -7.02
N PHE A 181 1.19 9.57 -6.42
CA PHE A 181 0.33 8.69 -5.64
C PHE A 181 -0.21 9.38 -4.38
N LEU A 182 0.61 10.20 -3.71
CA LEU A 182 0.13 11.00 -2.57
C LEU A 182 -0.93 12.01 -3.01
N ALA A 183 -0.75 12.67 -4.14
CA ALA A 183 -1.75 13.58 -4.70
C ALA A 183 -3.04 12.86 -5.11
N GLU A 184 -2.98 11.61 -5.61
CA GLU A 184 -4.18 10.78 -5.84
C GLU A 184 -4.89 10.46 -4.53
N CYS A 185 -4.14 10.13 -3.49
CA CYS A 185 -4.67 9.77 -2.18
C CYS A 185 -5.35 10.95 -1.47
N GLU A 186 -4.79 12.17 -1.59
CA GLU A 186 -5.35 13.40 -1.00
C GLU A 186 -6.74 13.76 -1.55
N LYS A 187 -7.15 13.20 -2.69
CA LYS A 187 -8.49 13.41 -3.28
C LYS A 187 -9.61 12.74 -2.47
N TYR A 188 -9.29 11.85 -1.54
CA TYR A 188 -10.24 10.98 -0.85
C TYR A 188 -10.14 11.09 0.69
N PRO A 189 -11.20 10.72 1.43
CA PRO A 189 -11.21 10.79 2.89
C PRO A 189 -10.05 10.03 3.56
N ASN A 190 -9.63 10.52 4.73
CA ASN A 190 -8.51 9.97 5.51
C ASN A 190 -7.24 9.82 4.67
N THR A 191 -6.97 10.85 3.85
CA THR A 191 -5.84 10.87 2.92
C THR A 191 -5.83 9.65 2.01
N GLY A 192 -6.98 9.08 1.61
CA GLY A 192 -7.05 7.90 0.75
C GLY A 192 -6.77 6.56 1.45
N GLN A 193 -7.17 6.40 2.71
CA GLN A 193 -6.98 5.17 3.49
C GLN A 193 -7.53 3.93 2.77
N GLN A 194 -8.78 3.99 2.29
CA GLN A 194 -9.41 2.89 1.56
C GLN A 194 -8.68 2.57 0.24
N LEU A 195 -8.26 3.58 -0.53
CA LEU A 195 -7.46 3.39 -1.75
C LEU A 195 -6.18 2.60 -1.47
N ARG A 196 -5.47 2.92 -0.37
CA ARG A 196 -4.29 2.14 0.05
C ARG A 196 -4.65 0.71 0.43
N ALA A 197 -5.76 0.50 1.13
CA ALA A 197 -6.22 -0.83 1.51
C ALA A 197 -6.51 -1.70 0.28
N VAL A 198 -7.32 -1.21 -0.68
CA VAL A 198 -7.65 -1.97 -1.90
C VAL A 198 -6.43 -2.26 -2.76
N ILE A 199 -5.47 -1.35 -2.84
CA ILE A 199 -4.18 -1.60 -3.51
C ILE A 199 -3.39 -2.70 -2.79
N ARG A 200 -3.38 -2.75 -1.44
CA ARG A 200 -2.74 -3.84 -0.70
C ARG A 200 -3.43 -5.18 -0.95
N TYR A 201 -4.74 -5.21 -1.10
CA TYR A 201 -5.47 -6.42 -1.49
C TYR A 201 -5.05 -6.88 -2.90
N LEU A 202 -5.02 -5.98 -3.89
CA LEU A 202 -4.54 -6.32 -5.24
C LEU A 202 -3.10 -6.86 -5.24
N LYS A 203 -2.21 -6.24 -4.47
CA LYS A 203 -0.84 -6.72 -4.32
C LYS A 203 -0.79 -8.09 -3.63
N SER A 204 -1.65 -8.32 -2.64
CA SER A 204 -1.74 -9.62 -1.96
C SER A 204 -2.24 -10.73 -2.90
N TRP A 205 -3.22 -10.43 -3.76
CA TRP A 205 -3.65 -11.33 -4.83
C TRP A 205 -2.49 -11.65 -5.78
N ARG A 206 -1.75 -10.62 -6.23
CA ARG A 206 -0.56 -10.80 -7.08
C ARG A 206 0.51 -11.65 -6.39
N ASP A 207 0.72 -11.47 -5.09
CA ASP A 207 1.73 -12.23 -4.35
C ASP A 207 1.31 -13.69 -4.09
N TYR A 208 0.01 -14.00 -4.14
CA TYR A 208 -0.52 -15.36 -3.97
C TYR A 208 -0.54 -16.16 -5.27
N ASN A 209 -0.79 -15.50 -6.41
CA ASN A 209 -0.89 -16.17 -7.70
C ASN A 209 0.49 -16.49 -8.29
N GLN A 210 0.50 -17.48 -9.18
CA GLN A 210 1.69 -17.89 -9.92
C GLN A 210 1.66 -17.24 -11.29
N TYR A 211 2.67 -16.42 -11.56
CA TYR A 211 2.81 -15.73 -12.83
C TYR A 211 4.15 -16.09 -13.46
N GLN A 212 4.19 -16.18 -14.79
CA GLN A 212 5.45 -16.09 -15.52
C GLN A 212 6.13 -14.72 -15.32
N LYS A 213 5.34 -13.64 -15.50
CA LYS A 213 5.78 -12.27 -15.24
C LYS A 213 4.66 -11.47 -14.60
N ALA A 214 4.68 -11.45 -13.27
CA ALA A 214 3.64 -10.77 -12.52
C ALA A 214 3.62 -9.25 -12.79
N PRO A 215 2.43 -8.60 -12.78
CA PRO A 215 2.34 -7.16 -12.92
C PRO A 215 3.08 -6.45 -11.80
N SER A 216 3.72 -5.32 -12.12
CA SER A 216 4.47 -4.55 -11.12
C SER A 216 3.51 -3.86 -10.14
N SER A 217 4.00 -3.56 -8.93
CA SER A 217 3.21 -2.83 -7.94
C SER A 217 2.72 -1.49 -8.48
N VAL A 218 3.55 -0.77 -9.24
CA VAL A 218 3.19 0.53 -9.83
C VAL A 218 2.11 0.37 -10.90
N SER A 219 2.17 -0.69 -11.72
CA SER A 219 1.12 -1.01 -12.69
C SER A 219 -0.23 -1.21 -12.02
N LEU A 220 -0.28 -2.01 -10.94
CA LEU A 220 -1.50 -2.23 -10.16
C LEU A 220 -1.99 -0.95 -9.48
N MET A 221 -1.08 -0.11 -8.99
CA MET A 221 -1.43 1.19 -8.40
C MET A 221 -2.06 2.12 -9.43
N ILE A 222 -1.52 2.21 -10.65
CA ILE A 222 -2.07 3.04 -11.74
C ILE A 222 -3.49 2.57 -12.08
N ILE A 223 -3.68 1.28 -12.34
CA ILE A 223 -5.00 0.70 -12.66
C ILE A 223 -5.98 0.96 -11.52
N ALA A 224 -5.56 0.74 -10.27
CA ALA A 224 -6.40 1.00 -9.11
C ALA A 224 -6.83 2.47 -9.04
N THR A 225 -5.90 3.42 -9.17
CA THR A 225 -6.24 4.85 -9.11
C THR A 225 -7.16 5.31 -10.25
N GLU A 226 -7.08 4.68 -11.43
CA GLU A 226 -7.91 5.04 -12.59
C GLU A 226 -9.37 4.60 -12.41
N HIS A 227 -9.59 3.43 -11.82
CA HIS A 227 -10.93 2.83 -11.69
C HIS A 227 -11.52 2.88 -10.27
N TYR A 228 -10.77 3.41 -9.31
CA TYR A 228 -11.21 3.49 -7.92
C TYR A 228 -12.35 4.49 -7.72
N GLN A 229 -13.32 4.07 -6.92
CA GLN A 229 -14.36 4.93 -6.37
C GLN A 229 -14.42 4.74 -4.86
N HIS A 230 -14.47 5.85 -4.12
CA HIS A 230 -14.58 5.77 -2.66
C HIS A 230 -15.99 5.33 -2.26
N LEU A 231 -16.06 4.24 -1.48
CA LEU A 231 -17.30 3.70 -0.94
C LEU A 231 -17.13 3.47 0.57
N GLN A 232 -17.81 4.30 1.37
CA GLN A 232 -17.65 4.29 2.82
C GLN A 232 -17.87 2.88 3.41
N GLN A 233 -16.88 2.36 4.13
CA GLN A 233 -16.89 1.04 4.78
C GLN A 233 -17.12 -0.15 3.83
N ARG A 234 -16.90 0.03 2.53
CA ARG A 234 -17.15 -1.01 1.51
C ARG A 234 -15.93 -1.23 0.62
N ASP A 235 -14.84 -1.64 1.26
CA ASP A 235 -13.59 -2.02 0.60
C ASP A 235 -13.79 -3.13 -0.44
N ASP A 236 -14.66 -4.09 -0.13
CA ASP A 236 -15.07 -5.17 -1.01
C ASP A 236 -15.66 -4.67 -2.34
N ARG A 237 -16.52 -3.65 -2.28
CA ARG A 237 -17.12 -3.01 -3.46
C ARG A 237 -16.12 -2.11 -4.18
N ALA A 238 -15.35 -1.32 -3.43
CA ALA A 238 -14.34 -0.43 -4.02
C ALA A 238 -13.27 -1.22 -4.78
N LEU A 239 -12.86 -2.38 -4.24
CA LEU A 239 -12.01 -3.33 -4.94
C LEU A 239 -12.70 -3.87 -6.18
N PHE A 240 -13.96 -4.31 -6.08
CA PHE A 240 -14.70 -4.86 -7.22
C PHE A 240 -14.82 -3.90 -8.40
N GLU A 241 -15.04 -2.60 -8.18
CA GLU A 241 -15.05 -1.58 -9.25
C GLU A 241 -13.73 -1.56 -10.05
N ILE A 242 -12.59 -1.78 -9.38
CA ILE A 242 -11.29 -1.90 -10.03
C ILE A 242 -11.21 -3.23 -10.81
N LEU A 243 -11.67 -4.33 -10.20
CA LEU A 243 -11.60 -5.67 -10.80
C LEU A 243 -12.37 -5.79 -12.11
N LEU A 244 -13.49 -5.07 -12.25
CA LEU A 244 -14.26 -5.01 -13.50
C LEU A 244 -13.45 -4.54 -14.71
N ASN A 245 -12.36 -3.79 -14.49
CA ASN A 245 -11.50 -3.24 -15.54
C ASN A 245 -10.11 -3.89 -15.57
N LEU A 246 -9.76 -4.69 -14.56
CA LEU A 246 -8.40 -5.21 -14.36
C LEU A 246 -7.95 -6.13 -15.50
N GLU A 247 -8.81 -7.04 -15.97
CA GLU A 247 -8.50 -7.92 -17.11
C GLU A 247 -8.11 -7.09 -18.34
N HIS A 248 -8.99 -6.16 -18.75
CA HIS A 248 -8.74 -5.32 -19.91
C HIS A 248 -7.47 -4.47 -19.75
N ALA A 249 -7.25 -3.90 -18.56
CA ALA A 249 -6.08 -3.07 -18.29
C ALA A 249 -4.76 -3.88 -18.40
N LEU A 250 -4.73 -5.12 -17.90
CA LEU A 250 -3.53 -5.97 -17.94
C LEU A 250 -3.21 -6.51 -19.35
N LYS A 251 -4.19 -6.60 -20.25
CA LYS A 251 -3.97 -6.93 -21.68
C LYS A 251 -3.29 -5.80 -22.45
N ASN A 252 -3.43 -4.56 -21.99
CA ASN A 252 -3.03 -3.36 -22.73
C ASN A 252 -1.84 -2.64 -22.09
N ASP A 253 -1.37 -1.59 -22.78
CA ASP A 253 -0.37 -0.67 -22.23
C ASP A 253 -0.94 0.06 -21.01
N ILE A 254 -0.14 0.16 -19.95
CA ILE A 254 -0.52 0.86 -18.71
C ILE A 254 0.29 2.14 -18.66
N LYS A 255 -0.35 3.28 -18.95
CA LYS A 255 0.30 4.60 -19.01
C LYS A 255 -0.35 5.55 -18.02
N CYS A 256 0.44 6.38 -17.34
CA CYS A 256 -0.09 7.40 -16.43
C CYS A 256 0.40 8.79 -16.81
N LYS A 257 -0.49 9.58 -17.43
CA LYS A 257 -0.19 10.95 -17.89
C LYS A 257 0.12 11.94 -16.77
N TYR A 258 -0.16 11.58 -15.52
CA TYR A 258 -0.01 12.44 -14.35
C TYR A 258 1.31 12.25 -13.61
N ILE A 259 2.10 11.23 -13.98
CA ILE A 259 3.45 11.05 -13.46
C ILE A 259 4.40 11.89 -14.32
N GLU A 260 4.88 13.01 -13.76
CA GLU A 260 5.84 13.91 -14.42
C GLU A 260 7.09 13.13 -14.85
N GLY A 261 7.50 13.26 -16.12
CA GLY A 261 8.64 12.52 -16.69
C GLY A 261 8.33 11.10 -17.19
N HIS A 262 7.16 10.54 -16.88
CA HIS A 262 6.79 9.15 -17.20
C HIS A 262 5.45 9.02 -17.94
N SER A 263 4.95 10.11 -18.52
CA SER A 263 3.59 10.16 -19.10
C SER A 263 3.36 9.23 -20.30
N THR A 264 4.42 8.90 -21.02
CA THR A 264 4.39 8.00 -22.20
C THR A 264 4.92 6.60 -21.88
N GLU A 265 5.44 6.38 -20.67
CA GLU A 265 6.00 5.10 -20.26
C GLU A 265 4.89 4.05 -20.14
N ASP A 266 5.12 2.89 -20.74
CA ASP A 266 4.30 1.71 -20.49
C ASP A 266 4.84 0.96 -19.27
N PHE A 267 4.06 1.03 -18.18
CA PHE A 267 4.32 0.34 -16.92
C PHE A 267 3.97 -1.16 -17.00
N ASN A 268 3.36 -1.64 -18.09
CA ASN A 268 3.13 -3.06 -18.31
C ASN A 268 4.37 -3.73 -18.92
N ARG A 269 5.29 -4.19 -18.06
CA ARG A 269 6.57 -4.78 -18.48
C ARG A 269 6.48 -6.25 -18.96
N ALA A 270 5.27 -6.79 -19.05
CA ALA A 270 5.01 -8.14 -19.57
C ALA A 270 4.92 -8.12 -21.10
N ASN A 271 5.35 -9.21 -21.75
CA ASN A 271 5.14 -9.44 -23.18
C ASN A 271 3.67 -9.83 -23.47
N ASN A 272 3.29 -9.96 -24.75
CA ASN A 272 1.89 -10.23 -25.12
C ASN A 272 1.32 -11.52 -24.52
N GLU A 273 2.11 -12.60 -24.46
CA GLU A 273 1.67 -13.88 -23.88
C GLU A 273 1.46 -13.76 -22.36
N GLN A 274 2.42 -13.14 -21.68
CA GLN A 274 2.35 -12.89 -20.24
C GLN A 274 1.22 -11.91 -19.88
N ARG A 275 0.90 -10.96 -20.76
CA ARG A 275 -0.25 -10.05 -20.58
C ARG A 275 -1.57 -10.81 -20.65
N GLU A 276 -1.71 -11.77 -21.56
CA GLU A 276 -2.91 -12.62 -21.64
C GLU A 276 -3.04 -13.49 -20.38
N GLU A 277 -1.97 -14.15 -19.94
CA GLU A 277 -1.95 -14.94 -18.69
C GLU A 277 -2.31 -14.08 -17.46
N ASN A 278 -1.71 -12.89 -17.34
CA ASN A 278 -2.02 -11.95 -16.26
C ASN A 278 -3.50 -11.54 -16.26
N ALA A 279 -4.08 -11.38 -17.45
CA ALA A 279 -5.46 -10.98 -17.61
C ALA A 279 -6.44 -12.13 -17.33
N GLU A 280 -6.11 -13.37 -17.72
CA GLU A 280 -6.89 -14.56 -17.35
C GLU A 280 -7.01 -14.69 -15.83
N LEU A 281 -5.90 -14.57 -15.10
CA LEU A 281 -5.91 -14.57 -13.63
C LEU A 281 -6.75 -13.43 -13.05
N ALA A 282 -6.72 -12.23 -13.67
CA ALA A 282 -7.55 -11.11 -13.24
C ALA A 282 -9.05 -11.34 -13.51
N SER A 283 -9.39 -12.04 -14.60
CA SER A 283 -10.76 -12.44 -14.94
C SER A 283 -11.32 -13.43 -13.92
N GLU A 284 -10.49 -14.39 -13.47
CA GLU A 284 -10.82 -15.32 -12.38
C GLU A 284 -11.08 -14.58 -11.06
N LEU A 285 -10.22 -13.62 -10.72
CA LEU A 285 -10.40 -12.77 -9.54
C LEU A 285 -11.72 -12.00 -9.58
N CYS A 286 -12.00 -11.33 -10.70
CA CYS A 286 -13.24 -10.58 -10.89
C CYS A 286 -14.47 -11.49 -10.79
N SER A 287 -14.43 -12.66 -11.43
CA SER A 287 -15.51 -13.64 -11.40
C SER A 287 -15.76 -14.19 -10.00
N GLY A 288 -14.70 -14.39 -9.20
CA GLY A 288 -14.81 -14.80 -7.82
C GLY A 288 -15.45 -13.72 -6.94
N PHE A 289 -15.06 -12.45 -7.08
CA PHE A 289 -15.70 -11.35 -6.37
C PHE A 289 -17.16 -11.15 -6.76
N ASP A 290 -17.50 -11.29 -8.04
CA ASP A 290 -18.90 -11.24 -8.48
C ASP A 290 -19.75 -12.31 -7.78
N ARG A 291 -19.21 -13.52 -7.63
CA ARG A 291 -19.87 -14.60 -6.88
C ARG A 291 -20.05 -14.25 -5.41
N VAL A 292 -19.03 -13.71 -4.76
CA VAL A 292 -19.08 -13.33 -3.34
C VAL A 292 -20.07 -12.19 -3.10
N LEU A 293 -20.07 -11.17 -3.96
CA LEU A 293 -20.86 -9.95 -3.77
C LEU A 293 -22.32 -10.06 -4.21
N HIS A 294 -22.62 -10.91 -5.19
CA HIS A 294 -23.94 -10.92 -5.84
C HIS A 294 -24.65 -12.28 -5.85
N LYS A 295 -23.93 -13.40 -5.74
CA LYS A 295 -24.50 -14.74 -5.98
C LYS A 295 -24.54 -15.62 -4.74
N SER A 296 -23.58 -15.46 -3.82
CA SER A 296 -23.48 -16.28 -2.63
C SER A 296 -24.51 -15.86 -1.58
N GLN A 297 -25.14 -16.86 -0.95
CA GLN A 297 -26.09 -16.70 0.15
C GLN A 297 -25.58 -17.37 1.43
N ASN A 298 -24.31 -17.80 1.46
CA ASN A 298 -23.71 -18.52 2.57
C ASN A 298 -22.33 -17.96 2.89
N GLU A 299 -22.09 -17.68 4.18
CA GLU A 299 -20.86 -17.09 4.70
C GLU A 299 -19.64 -17.96 4.42
N ASN A 300 -19.74 -19.27 4.66
CA ASN A 300 -18.63 -20.21 4.43
C ASN A 300 -18.29 -20.31 2.94
N THR A 301 -19.30 -20.29 2.07
CA THR A 301 -19.08 -20.25 0.62
C THR A 301 -18.32 -18.98 0.21
N CYS A 302 -18.66 -17.82 0.78
CA CYS A 302 -17.92 -16.58 0.54
C CYS A 302 -16.46 -16.70 0.98
N LEU A 303 -16.22 -17.21 2.20
CA LEU A 303 -14.87 -17.38 2.73
C LEU A 303 -14.04 -18.35 1.90
N ASN A 304 -14.60 -19.50 1.50
CA ASN A 304 -13.90 -20.46 0.66
C ASN A 304 -13.51 -19.87 -0.70
N ILE A 305 -14.38 -19.02 -1.29
CA ILE A 305 -14.05 -18.32 -2.53
C ILE A 305 -12.92 -17.32 -2.28
N LEU A 306 -13.00 -16.49 -1.24
CA LEU A 306 -11.95 -15.51 -0.94
C LEU A 306 -10.61 -16.17 -0.61
N GLU A 307 -10.61 -17.27 0.14
CA GLU A 307 -9.41 -18.08 0.43
C GLU A 307 -8.82 -18.66 -0.86
N SER A 308 -9.66 -19.12 -1.80
CA SER A 308 -9.16 -19.59 -3.11
C SER A 308 -8.50 -18.48 -3.95
N LEU A 309 -8.83 -17.21 -3.70
CA LEU A 309 -8.32 -16.05 -4.45
C LEU A 309 -7.10 -15.38 -3.81
N PHE A 310 -6.98 -15.40 -2.49
CA PHE A 310 -5.93 -14.70 -1.72
C PHE A 310 -5.06 -15.65 -0.86
N GLY A 311 -5.38 -16.94 -0.86
CA GLY A 311 -4.72 -17.96 -0.05
C GLY A 311 -5.19 -18.00 1.40
N GLU A 312 -4.44 -18.75 2.21
CA GLU A 312 -4.68 -19.05 3.64
C GLU A 312 -4.60 -17.80 4.56
N ARG A 313 -4.45 -16.60 4.00
CA ARG A 313 -4.51 -15.33 4.73
C ARG A 313 -5.95 -14.98 5.15
N ILE A 314 -6.94 -15.49 4.43
CA ILE A 314 -8.36 -15.30 4.75
C ILE A 314 -8.75 -16.25 5.89
N PRO A 315 -9.35 -15.76 7.00
CA PRO A 315 -9.71 -16.60 8.12
C PRO A 315 -10.96 -17.45 7.79
N SER A 316 -10.77 -18.57 7.11
CA SER A 316 -11.85 -19.46 6.64
C SER A 316 -12.69 -20.08 7.78
N ASN A 317 -12.19 -20.04 9.01
CA ASN A 317 -12.89 -20.47 10.22
C ASN A 317 -13.73 -19.37 10.90
N ARG A 318 -13.88 -18.19 10.30
CA ARG A 318 -14.59 -17.03 10.88
C ARG A 318 -15.78 -16.56 10.03
N PRO A 319 -16.82 -17.39 9.83
CA PRO A 319 -18.02 -17.00 9.07
C PRO A 319 -18.75 -15.80 9.68
N ASP A 320 -18.56 -15.52 10.97
CA ASP A 320 -19.11 -14.36 11.68
C ASP A 320 -18.61 -13.01 11.15
N LEU A 321 -17.52 -12.98 10.38
CA LEU A 321 -17.00 -11.78 9.72
C LEU A 321 -17.74 -11.44 8.41
N VAL A 322 -18.58 -12.34 7.90
CA VAL A 322 -19.33 -12.15 6.65
C VAL A 322 -20.78 -11.85 6.99
N THR A 323 -21.30 -10.75 6.46
CA THR A 323 -22.74 -10.42 6.56
C THR A 323 -23.42 -10.70 5.22
N ILE A 324 -24.37 -11.63 5.20
CA ILE A 324 -25.21 -11.91 4.03
C ILE A 324 -26.45 -11.01 4.08
N ASN A 325 -26.52 -10.05 3.15
CA ASN A 325 -27.72 -9.25 2.95
C ASN A 325 -28.72 -10.06 2.12
N VAL A 326 -29.63 -10.76 2.78
CA VAL A 326 -30.77 -11.39 2.09
C VAL A 326 -31.79 -10.29 1.79
N ASP A 327 -31.97 -9.95 0.51
CA ASP A 327 -33.06 -9.09 0.07
C ASP A 327 -34.41 -9.79 0.33
N THR A 328 -34.95 -9.61 1.53
CA THR A 328 -36.23 -10.20 1.97
C THR A 328 -37.45 -9.63 1.26
N LYS A 329 -37.28 -8.66 0.34
CA LYS A 329 -38.38 -8.10 -0.47
C LYS A 329 -39.00 -9.11 -1.44
N ALA A 330 -38.32 -10.19 -1.80
CA ALA A 330 -38.88 -11.24 -2.64
C ALA A 330 -39.70 -12.29 -1.84
N SER A 331 -39.43 -12.47 -0.54
CA SER A 331 -40.02 -13.54 0.27
C SER A 331 -41.36 -13.16 0.91
N VAL A 332 -41.65 -11.87 1.07
CA VAL A 332 -42.93 -11.40 1.64
C VAL A 332 -44.08 -11.52 0.63
N ALA A 333 -43.80 -11.46 -0.68
CA ALA A 333 -44.84 -11.57 -1.71
C ALA A 333 -45.46 -12.98 -1.81
N THR A 334 -44.74 -14.03 -1.42
CA THR A 334 -45.22 -15.42 -1.57
C THR A 334 -45.96 -15.96 -0.34
N VAL A 335 -45.85 -15.30 0.82
CA VAL A 335 -46.48 -15.77 2.07
C VAL A 335 -47.90 -15.20 2.26
N VAL A 336 -48.27 -14.13 1.55
CA VAL A 336 -49.59 -13.50 1.72
C VAL A 336 -50.70 -14.23 0.94
N ASP A 337 -50.37 -15.04 -0.07
CA ASP A 337 -51.39 -15.71 -0.92
C ASP A 337 -51.86 -17.10 -0.43
N ASN A 338 -51.30 -17.65 0.65
CA ASN A 338 -51.67 -19.00 1.12
C ASN A 338 -51.99 -19.11 2.63
N ALA A 339 -52.28 -18.01 3.31
CA ALA A 339 -52.84 -18.08 4.66
C ALA A 339 -54.36 -18.35 4.57
N PRO A 340 -54.89 -19.45 5.14
CA PRO A 340 -56.33 -19.66 5.19
C PRO A 340 -56.98 -18.56 6.02
N VAL A 341 -58.02 -17.94 5.46
CA VAL A 341 -58.87 -16.93 6.12
C VAL A 341 -59.33 -17.46 7.48
N GLN A 342 -58.81 -16.89 8.57
CA GLN A 342 -59.36 -17.14 9.90
C GLN A 342 -60.63 -16.31 10.05
N VAL A 343 -61.79 -16.98 10.00
CA VAL A 343 -63.08 -16.40 10.35
C VAL A 343 -63.10 -16.20 11.86
N ALA A 344 -63.23 -14.95 12.31
CA ALA A 344 -63.35 -14.60 13.71
C ALA A 344 -64.62 -15.26 14.32
N ALA A 345 -64.45 -15.97 15.43
CA ALA A 345 -65.51 -16.78 16.02
C ALA A 345 -66.51 -16.01 16.90
N GLU A 346 -66.30 -14.75 17.26
CA GLU A 346 -67.24 -14.02 18.12
C GLU A 346 -67.33 -12.52 17.80
N SER A 347 -68.55 -11.98 17.88
CA SER A 347 -68.85 -10.56 17.69
C SER A 347 -68.35 -9.73 18.87
N ALA A 348 -67.63 -8.65 18.60
CA ALA A 348 -67.16 -7.71 19.62
C ALA A 348 -68.34 -7.10 20.40
N SER A 349 -68.43 -7.42 21.70
CA SER A 349 -69.38 -6.79 22.63
C SER A 349 -68.84 -5.44 23.08
N ILE A 350 -69.51 -4.35 22.66
CA ILE A 350 -69.24 -3.00 23.13
C ILE A 350 -69.89 -2.83 24.51
N LYS A 351 -69.08 -2.57 25.55
CA LYS A 351 -69.61 -2.27 26.89
C LYS A 351 -70.31 -0.89 26.89
N PRO A 352 -71.49 -0.75 27.52
CA PRO A 352 -72.17 0.53 27.60
C PRO A 352 -71.41 1.49 28.51
N GLN A 353 -71.15 2.70 28.01
CA GLN A 353 -70.64 3.80 28.81
C GLN A 353 -71.79 4.41 29.61
N ILE A 354 -71.64 4.50 30.93
CA ILE A 354 -72.55 5.22 31.82
C ILE A 354 -71.95 6.63 31.98
N GLY A 355 -72.68 7.64 31.52
CA GLY A 355 -72.40 9.04 31.80
C GLY A 355 -73.05 9.47 33.11
N GLY A 356 -72.33 10.28 33.88
CA GLY A 356 -72.79 10.85 35.16
C GLY A 356 -71.65 10.94 36.16
#